data_AF-A0A3R8SNT1-F1
#
_entry.id   AF-A0A3R8SNT1-F1
#
_cell.length_a   1.000
_cell.length_b   1.000
_cell.length_c   1.000
_cell.angle_alpha   90.00
_cell.angle_beta   90.00
_cell.angle_gamma   90.00
#
_symmetry.space_group_name_H-M   'P 1'
#
loop_
_entity.id
_entity.type
_entity.pdbx_description
1 polymer ?
#
loop_
_entity_poly.entity_id
_entity_poly.type
_entity_poly.pdbx_seq_one_letter_code
_entity_poly.pdbx_strand_id
1 'polypeptide(L)'
;MEEKEIREKILYHENEIKKLKELLKPFNSANAEKFADFQSRKIEKELLSKKEIEDNGNVFWNKNVVITGKFDNFQDRNIIAKYLQENGAKIQSSINSKTDFAIIGKDAGPSKLKKVEELNINIINENDFLNIYNS
;
A
#
# COMPACT_ATOMS: atom_id res chain seq x y z
N MET A 1 -49.94 6.15 -30.34
CA MET A 1 -49.38 5.00 -29.59
C MET A 1 -47.91 5.25 -29.24
N GLU A 2 -47.11 5.79 -30.17
CA GLU A 2 -45.68 6.03 -29.99
C GLU A 2 -45.29 7.00 -28.86
N GLU A 3 -46.02 8.11 -28.66
CA GLU A 3 -45.68 9.08 -27.58
C GLU A 3 -45.85 8.51 -26.16
N LYS A 4 -46.82 7.61 -25.97
CA LYS A 4 -47.06 6.98 -24.66
C LYS A 4 -45.94 6.00 -24.32
N GLU A 5 -45.48 5.25 -25.31
CA GLU A 5 -44.37 4.30 -25.16
C GLU A 5 -43.03 5.01 -24.90
N ILE A 6 -42.80 6.16 -25.56
CA ILE A 6 -41.62 7.00 -25.30
C ILE A 6 -41.65 7.54 -23.87
N ARG A 7 -42.81 8.02 -23.39
CA ARG A 7 -42.97 8.52 -22.01
C ARG A 7 -42.76 7.43 -20.97
N GLU A 8 -43.26 6.22 -21.21
CA GLU A 8 -43.05 5.07 -20.32
C GLU A 8 -41.57 4.67 -20.26
N LYS A 9 -40.86 4.69 -21.40
CA LYS A 9 -39.42 4.45 -21.43
C LYS A 9 -38.64 5.52 -20.68
N ILE A 10 -38.95 6.80 -20.85
CA ILE A 10 -38.28 7.89 -20.12
C ILE A 10 -38.50 7.73 -18.61
N LEU A 11 -39.74 7.50 -18.18
CA LEU A 11 -40.09 7.32 -16.78
C LEU A 11 -39.37 6.12 -16.15
N TYR A 12 -39.21 5.02 -16.90
CA TYR A 12 -38.44 3.86 -16.45
C TYR A 12 -36.97 4.22 -16.18
N HIS A 13 -36.31 4.92 -17.10
CA HIS A 13 -34.92 5.31 -16.94
C HIS A 13 -34.72 6.32 -15.80
N GLU A 14 -35.64 7.27 -15.63
CA GLU A 14 -35.59 8.23 -14.53
C GLU A 14 -35.70 7.56 -13.16
N ASN A 15 -36.56 6.54 -13.04
CA ASN A 15 -36.71 5.77 -11.82
C ASN A 15 -35.46 4.92 -11.51
N GLU A 16 -34.83 4.31 -12.52
CA GLU A 16 -33.57 3.59 -12.36
C GLU A 16 -32.42 4.53 -11.94
N ILE A 17 -32.32 5.72 -12.53
CA ILE A 17 -31.33 6.74 -12.13
C ILE A 17 -31.56 7.18 -10.68
N LYS A 18 -32.82 7.35 -10.25
CA LYS A 18 -33.16 7.74 -8.88
C LYS A 18 -32.76 6.65 -7.87
N LYS A 19 -33.03 5.38 -8.20
CA LYS A 19 -32.66 4.22 -7.40
C LYS A 19 -31.14 4.06 -7.27
N LEU A 20 -30.39 4.26 -8.35
CA LEU A 20 -28.92 4.25 -8.34
C LEU A 20 -28.35 5.36 -7.46
N LYS A 21 -28.89 6.58 -7.53
CA LYS A 21 -28.47 7.69 -6.67
C LYS A 21 -28.76 7.42 -5.20
N GLU A 22 -29.85 6.73 -4.88
CA GLU A 22 -30.20 6.35 -3.52
C GLU A 22 -29.29 5.25 -2.96
N LEU A 23 -28.90 4.28 -3.79
CA LEU A 23 -27.90 3.26 -3.44
C LEU A 23 -26.49 3.83 -3.23
N LEU A 24 -26.18 4.99 -3.83
CA LEU A 24 -24.89 5.68 -3.67
C LEU A 24 -24.83 6.62 -2.45
N LYS A 25 -25.97 6.97 -1.82
CA LYS A 25 -26.00 7.78 -0.58
C LYS A 25 -25.15 7.22 0.59
N PRO A 26 -25.07 5.90 0.85
CA PRO A 26 -24.22 5.36 1.91
C PRO A 26 -22.71 5.38 1.58
N PHE A 27 -22.30 5.72 0.36
CA PHE A 27 -20.90 5.96 -0.02
C PHE A 27 -20.42 7.37 0.36
N ASN A 28 -20.88 7.91 1.48
CA ASN A 28 -20.59 9.28 1.90
C ASN A 28 -19.21 9.38 2.60
N SER A 29 -18.31 10.12 1.95
CA SER A 29 -17.02 10.75 2.33
C SER A 29 -16.03 10.05 3.29
N ALA A 30 -16.46 9.49 4.42
CA ALA A 30 -15.55 9.00 5.46
C ALA A 30 -14.73 7.77 5.04
N ASN A 31 -15.28 6.94 4.14
CA ASN A 31 -14.57 5.81 3.57
C ASN A 31 -13.74 6.20 2.35
N ALA A 32 -14.10 7.27 1.63
CA ALA A 32 -13.38 7.73 0.44
C ALA A 32 -12.03 8.34 0.82
N GLU A 33 -11.97 9.15 1.89
CA GLU A 33 -10.70 9.68 2.42
C GLU A 33 -9.79 8.57 2.93
N LYS A 34 -10.33 7.60 3.68
CA LYS A 34 -9.57 6.43 4.14
C LYS A 34 -9.10 5.55 2.98
N PHE A 35 -9.90 5.43 1.91
CA PHE A 35 -9.50 4.71 0.71
C PHE A 35 -8.44 5.46 -0.08
N ALA A 36 -8.52 6.78 -0.20
CA ALA A 36 -7.50 7.60 -0.86
C ALA A 36 -6.16 7.54 -0.11
N ASP A 37 -6.22 7.60 1.22
CA ASP A 37 -5.07 7.40 2.12
C ASP A 37 -4.54 5.94 2.05
N PHE A 38 -5.40 4.94 1.82
CA PHE A 38 -4.95 3.57 1.57
C PHE A 38 -4.28 3.40 0.19
N GLN A 39 -4.83 4.00 -0.85
CA GLN A 39 -4.32 3.90 -2.22
C GLN A 39 -2.99 4.64 -2.39
N SER A 40 -2.82 5.79 -1.76
CA SER A 40 -1.53 6.51 -1.71
C SER A 40 -0.45 5.73 -0.98
N ARG A 41 -0.81 4.93 0.03
CA ARG A 41 0.13 4.08 0.79
C ARG A 41 0.44 2.74 0.15
N LYS A 42 -0.13 2.46 -1.03
CA LYS A 42 0.07 1.21 -1.75
C LYS A 42 1.35 1.32 -2.58
N ILE A 43 2.33 0.48 -2.26
CA ILE A 43 3.56 0.39 -3.02
C ILE A 43 3.23 0.07 -4.47
N GLU A 44 3.79 0.85 -5.40
CA GLU A 44 3.58 0.64 -6.83
C GLU A 44 4.00 -0.77 -7.24
N LYS A 45 3.18 -1.41 -8.06
CA LYS A 45 3.38 -2.82 -8.45
C LYS A 45 4.71 -3.04 -9.19
N GLU A 46 5.23 -2.00 -9.82
CA GLU A 46 6.53 -1.99 -10.50
C GLU A 46 7.71 -2.08 -9.51
N LEU A 47 7.57 -1.50 -8.31
CA LEU A 47 8.56 -1.57 -7.24
C LEU A 47 8.64 -2.97 -6.57
N LEU A 48 7.62 -3.80 -6.81
CA LEU A 48 7.58 -5.21 -6.38
C LEU A 48 8.22 -6.15 -7.41
N SER A 49 8.57 -5.65 -8.61
CA SER A 49 9.16 -6.46 -9.66
C SER A 49 10.67 -6.66 -9.40
N LYS A 50 11.17 -7.87 -9.68
CA LYS A 50 12.57 -8.24 -9.48
C LYS A 50 13.42 -7.56 -10.56
N LYS A 51 14.30 -6.64 -10.15
CA LYS A 51 15.33 -6.04 -11.01
C LYS A 51 16.64 -6.76 -10.74
N GLU A 52 17.33 -7.20 -11.80
CA GLU A 52 18.67 -7.78 -11.66
C GLU A 52 19.66 -6.63 -11.45
N ILE A 53 20.16 -6.52 -10.22
CA ILE A 53 21.08 -5.49 -9.78
C ILE A 53 22.32 -6.21 -9.26
N GLU A 54 23.49 -5.75 -9.71
CA GLU A 54 24.78 -6.27 -9.26
C GLU A 54 24.95 -6.04 -7.75
N ASP A 55 25.73 -6.92 -7.10
CA ASP A 55 26.04 -6.76 -5.68
C ASP A 55 26.75 -5.42 -5.46
N ASN A 56 26.08 -4.55 -4.71
CA ASN A 56 26.56 -3.21 -4.38
C ASN A 56 27.07 -3.12 -2.94
N GLY A 57 27.21 -4.24 -2.23
CA GLY A 57 27.64 -4.31 -0.84
C GLY A 57 26.62 -3.76 0.16
N ASN A 58 25.41 -3.43 -0.27
CA ASN A 58 24.37 -2.92 0.61
C ASN A 58 23.78 -4.06 1.46
N VAL A 59 23.44 -3.75 2.72
CA VAL A 59 22.84 -4.68 3.69
C VAL A 59 21.52 -5.31 3.20
N PHE A 60 20.84 -4.65 2.27
CA PHE A 60 19.57 -5.10 1.71
C PHE A 60 19.69 -5.97 0.46
N TRP A 61 20.90 -6.19 -0.06
CA TRP A 61 21.10 -6.94 -1.30
C TRP A 61 20.59 -8.38 -1.17
N ASN A 62 19.70 -8.77 -2.09
CA ASN A 62 19.05 -10.08 -2.14
C ASN A 62 18.22 -10.46 -0.89
N LYS A 63 17.90 -9.48 -0.04
CA LYS A 63 17.08 -9.66 1.18
C LYS A 63 15.60 -9.42 0.92
N ASN A 64 14.74 -10.14 1.61
CA ASN A 64 13.30 -9.92 1.59
C ASN A 64 12.93 -8.92 2.69
N VAL A 65 12.36 -7.77 2.27
CA VAL A 65 12.08 -6.64 3.17
C VAL A 65 10.59 -6.32 3.15
N VAL A 66 10.02 -6.10 4.33
CA VAL A 66 8.64 -5.60 4.47
C VAL A 66 8.66 -4.20 5.06
N ILE A 67 7.83 -3.31 4.51
CA ILE A 67 7.67 -1.93 5.01
C ILE A 67 6.30 -1.80 5.68
N THR A 68 6.26 -1.30 6.92
CA THR A 68 5.01 -1.09 7.65
C THR A 68 5.07 0.16 8.52
N GLY A 69 3.91 0.83 8.73
CA GLY A 69 3.81 2.04 9.53
C GLY A 69 3.95 3.34 8.72
N LYS A 70 3.91 4.47 9.41
CA LYS A 70 4.12 5.82 8.89
C LYS A 70 5.53 6.26 9.22
N PHE A 71 6.15 7.00 8.32
CA PHE A 71 7.51 7.50 8.46
C PHE A 71 7.43 9.03 8.46
N ASP A 72 8.06 9.68 9.42
CA ASP A 72 8.06 11.14 9.53
C ASP A 72 9.15 11.77 8.65
N ASN A 73 10.27 11.09 8.49
CA ASN A 73 11.43 11.52 7.71
C ASN A 73 11.29 11.20 6.20
N PHE A 74 10.28 10.40 5.83
CA PHE A 74 10.00 10.04 4.43
C PHE A 74 8.58 10.43 4.06
N GLN A 75 8.42 11.25 3.01
CA GLN A 75 7.11 11.71 2.54
C GLN A 75 6.21 10.55 2.11
N ASP A 76 6.80 9.47 1.58
CA ASP A 76 6.07 8.28 1.12
C ASP A 76 6.91 7.00 1.33
N ARG A 77 6.22 5.89 1.63
CA ARG A 77 6.78 4.54 1.63
C ARG A 77 7.39 4.17 0.29
N ASN A 78 6.92 4.75 -0.81
CA ASN A 78 7.50 4.52 -2.14
C ASN A 78 8.96 4.97 -2.23
N ILE A 79 9.38 5.99 -1.46
CA ILE A 79 10.79 6.43 -1.44
C ILE A 79 11.67 5.34 -0.82
N ILE A 80 11.23 4.80 0.31
CA ILE A 80 11.89 3.67 1.00
C ILE A 80 11.92 2.45 0.08
N ALA A 81 10.79 2.13 -0.54
CA ALA A 81 10.68 1.02 -1.48
C ALA A 81 11.62 1.18 -2.67
N LYS A 82 11.70 2.38 -3.27
CA LYS A 82 12.60 2.64 -4.38
C LYS A 82 14.06 2.45 -3.98
N TYR A 83 14.49 3.02 -2.85
CA TYR A 83 15.85 2.84 -2.34
C TYR A 83 16.16 1.35 -2.12
N LEU A 84 15.27 0.61 -1.48
CA LEU A 84 15.45 -0.82 -1.24
C LEU A 84 15.55 -1.60 -2.55
N GLN A 85 14.67 -1.33 -3.51
CA GLN A 85 14.68 -1.99 -4.80
C GLN A 85 15.96 -1.67 -5.57
N GLU A 86 16.42 -0.42 -5.59
CA GLU A 86 17.69 0.03 -6.20
C GLU A 86 18.92 -0.62 -5.55
N ASN A 87 18.81 -1.03 -4.30
CA ASN A 87 19.85 -1.76 -3.57
C ASN A 87 19.67 -3.30 -3.63
N GLY A 88 18.85 -3.80 -4.56
CA GLY A 88 18.72 -5.25 -4.79
C GLY A 88 17.83 -5.99 -3.78
N ALA A 89 17.08 -5.27 -2.95
CA ALA A 89 16.14 -5.86 -2.01
C ALA A 89 14.86 -6.32 -2.71
N LYS A 90 14.23 -7.35 -2.16
CA LYS A 90 12.92 -7.88 -2.60
C LYS A 90 11.85 -7.40 -1.64
N ILE A 91 11.01 -6.48 -2.11
CA ILE A 91 9.96 -5.93 -1.28
C ILE A 91 8.78 -6.89 -1.24
N GLN A 92 8.28 -7.15 -0.04
CA GLN A 92 7.12 -8.02 0.19
C GLN A 92 6.02 -7.24 0.92
N SER A 93 4.77 -7.51 0.56
CA SER A 93 3.60 -6.91 1.22
C SER A 93 3.21 -7.61 2.53
N SER A 94 3.74 -8.82 2.74
CA SER A 94 3.37 -9.71 3.84
C SER A 94 4.59 -10.33 4.49
N ILE A 95 4.59 -10.30 5.83
CA ILE A 95 5.61 -10.95 6.65
C ILE A 95 5.40 -12.47 6.60
N ASN A 96 6.47 -13.18 6.25
CA ASN A 96 6.54 -14.64 6.17
C ASN A 96 7.91 -15.14 6.66
N SER A 97 8.10 -16.46 6.72
CA SER A 97 9.35 -17.07 7.22
C SER A 97 10.60 -16.79 6.37
N LYS A 98 10.43 -16.27 5.15
CA LYS A 98 11.55 -15.85 4.29
C LYS A 98 11.87 -14.36 4.41
N THR A 99 11.09 -13.59 5.17
CA THR A 99 11.33 -12.16 5.38
C THR A 99 12.58 -11.99 6.25
N ASP A 100 13.59 -11.29 5.73
CA ASP A 100 14.86 -11.05 6.43
C ASP A 100 14.78 -9.81 7.34
N PHE A 101 14.13 -8.75 6.85
CA PHE A 101 14.01 -7.46 7.54
C PHE A 101 12.59 -6.91 7.50
N ALA A 102 12.20 -6.25 8.58
CA ALA A 102 10.99 -5.46 8.66
C ALA A 102 11.34 -4.00 8.99
N ILE A 103 11.05 -3.09 8.07
CA ILE A 103 11.16 -1.64 8.30
C ILE A 103 9.87 -1.17 8.96
N ILE A 104 9.98 -0.71 10.20
CA ILE A 104 8.85 -0.35 11.05
C ILE A 104 8.86 1.14 11.34
N GLY A 105 7.82 1.83 10.87
CA GLY A 105 7.48 3.19 11.25
C GLY A 105 6.40 3.26 12.34
N LYS A 106 5.94 4.46 12.64
CA LYS A 106 4.85 4.75 13.59
C LYS A 106 3.53 4.10 13.16
N ASP A 107 2.65 3.81 14.12
CA ASP A 107 1.34 3.19 13.87
C ASP A 107 1.40 1.88 13.06
N ALA A 108 2.50 1.12 13.18
CA ALA A 108 2.56 -0.19 12.55
C ALA A 108 1.45 -1.10 13.10
N GLY A 109 0.70 -1.73 12.20
CA GLY A 109 -0.46 -2.51 12.59
C GLY A 109 -0.11 -3.70 13.50
N PRO A 110 -0.93 -4.00 14.52
CA PRO A 110 -0.61 -4.98 15.57
C PRO A 110 -0.36 -6.39 15.01
N SER A 111 -1.08 -6.77 13.95
CA SER A 111 -0.90 -8.08 13.29
C SER A 111 0.47 -8.25 12.63
N LYS A 112 1.09 -7.15 12.15
CA LYS A 112 2.42 -7.20 11.55
C LYS A 112 3.50 -7.22 12.64
N LEU A 113 3.36 -6.38 13.66
CA LEU A 113 4.27 -6.37 14.82
C LEU A 113 4.37 -7.75 15.46
N LYS A 114 3.23 -8.37 15.74
CA LYS A 114 3.18 -9.72 16.32
C LYS A 114 3.89 -10.77 15.46
N LYS A 115 3.72 -10.72 14.13
CA LYS A 115 4.39 -11.66 13.21
C LYS A 115 5.90 -11.48 13.17
N VAL A 116 6.38 -10.23 13.27
CA VAL A 116 7.82 -9.95 13.32
C VAL A 116 8.43 -10.56 14.59
N GLU A 117 7.76 -10.39 15.73
CA GLU A 117 8.15 -10.98 17.01
C GLU A 117 8.08 -12.52 16.98
N GLU A 118 6.97 -13.09 16.49
CA GLU A 118 6.75 -14.55 16.39
C GLU A 118 7.79 -15.25 15.50
N LEU A 119 8.21 -14.60 14.42
CA LEU A 119 9.17 -15.15 13.46
C LEU A 119 10.62 -14.70 13.73
N ASN A 120 10.85 -13.92 14.79
CA ASN A 120 12.15 -13.37 15.18
C ASN A 120 12.87 -12.65 14.01
N ILE A 121 12.12 -11.83 13.28
CA ILE A 121 12.61 -11.08 12.12
C ILE A 121 13.34 -9.82 12.58
N ASN A 122 14.43 -9.45 11.90
CA ASN A 122 15.18 -8.25 12.23
C ASN A 122 14.35 -6.99 11.97
N ILE A 123 14.18 -6.17 13.01
CA ILE A 123 13.49 -4.89 12.92
C ILE A 123 14.51 -3.80 12.60
N ILE A 124 14.19 -2.99 11.60
CA ILE A 124 14.89 -1.73 11.33
C ILE A 124 13.89 -0.62 11.58
N ASN A 125 14.16 0.22 12.58
CA ASN A 125 13.32 1.38 12.83
C ASN A 125 13.65 2.50 11.83
N GLU A 126 12.86 3.56 11.85
CA GLU A 126 13.04 4.70 10.95
C GLU A 126 14.42 5.37 11.07
N ASN A 127 14.95 5.52 12.29
CA ASN A 127 16.25 6.16 12.51
C ASN A 127 17.40 5.29 11.99
N ASP A 128 17.34 3.98 12.22
CA ASP A 128 18.32 3.03 11.71
C ASP A 128 18.31 2.99 10.18
N PHE A 129 17.10 2.99 9.59
CA PHE A 129 16.95 3.10 8.14
C PHE A 129 17.54 4.41 7.60
N LEU A 130 17.31 5.53 8.30
CA LEU A 130 17.85 6.83 7.90
C LEU A 130 19.38 6.86 7.91
N ASN A 131 20.02 6.19 8.88
CA ASN A 131 21.47 6.06 8.92
C ASN A 131 22.00 5.26 7.72
N ILE A 132 21.33 4.18 7.34
CA ILE A 132 21.69 3.38 6.16
C ILE A 132 21.44 4.17 4.87
N TYR A 133 20.36 4.95 4.82
CA TYR A 133 19.99 5.76 3.66
C TYR A 133 20.99 6.89 3.37
N ASN A 134 21.60 7.48 4.40
CA ASN A 134 22.57 8.57 4.28
C ASN A 134 24.04 8.10 4.21
N SER A 135 24.29 6.79 4.29
CA SER A 135 25.63 6.20 4.20
C SER A 135 26.07 5.98 2.76
#